data_AF-A0A423UBZ4-F1
#
_entry.id   AF-A0A423UBZ4-F1
#
_cell.length_a   1.000
_cell.length_b   1.000
_cell.length_c   1.000
_cell.angle_alpha   90.00
_cell.angle_beta   90.00
_cell.angle_gamma   90.00
#
_symmetry.space_group_name_H-M   'P 1'
#
loop_
_entity.id
_entity.type
_entity.pdbx_description
1 polymer ?
#
loop_
_entity_poly.entity_id
_entity_poly.type
_entity_poly.pdbx_seq_one_letter_code
_entity_poly.pdbx_strand_id
1 'polypeptide(L)'
;MRREEVNSLFGVTDRQLDSMAEEYEQGTWKGRVGAIRPGRPRVFDEELETISFRIPKSRVKEIDRNARERGESRSQFLRRTIDQALPA
;
A
#
# COMPACT_ATOMS: atom_id res chain seq x y z
N MET A 1 -25.30 4.04 11.49
CA MET A 1 -25.90 4.58 10.26
C MET A 1 -26.79 3.50 9.68
N ARG A 2 -28.04 3.82 9.34
CA ARG A 2 -28.98 2.85 8.76
C ARG A 2 -28.67 2.62 7.28
N ARG A 3 -29.02 1.45 6.74
CA ARG A 3 -28.78 1.10 5.32
C ARG A 3 -29.32 2.16 4.36
N GLU A 4 -30.53 2.66 4.62
CA GLU A 4 -31.16 3.71 3.82
C GLU A 4 -30.36 5.03 3.80
N GLU A 5 -29.75 5.39 4.93
CA GLU A 5 -28.92 6.60 5.06
C GLU A 5 -27.62 6.45 4.26
N VAL A 6 -27.03 5.25 4.26
CA VAL A 6 -25.84 4.91 3.45
C VAL A 6 -26.17 4.97 1.97
N ASN A 7 -27.25 4.32 1.55
CA ASN A 7 -27.68 4.28 0.15
C ASN A 7 -27.94 5.70 -0.39
N SER A 8 -28.63 6.54 0.39
CA SER A 8 -28.88 7.94 0.05
C SER A 8 -27.58 8.75 -0.08
N LEU A 9 -26.62 8.57 0.84
CA LEU A 9 -25.32 9.24 0.79
C LEU A 9 -24.55 8.94 -0.51
N PHE A 10 -24.62 7.70 -0.99
CA PHE A 10 -23.94 7.25 -2.20
C PHE A 10 -24.79 7.37 -3.48
N GLY A 11 -26.03 7.86 -3.38
CA GLY A 11 -26.94 8.02 -4.53
C GLY A 11 -27.33 6.70 -5.19
N VAL A 12 -27.40 5.62 -4.41
CA VAL A 12 -27.73 4.26 -4.88
C VAL A 12 -28.97 3.72 -4.19
N THR A 13 -29.60 2.73 -4.82
CA THR A 13 -30.73 1.97 -4.26
C THR A 13 -30.31 0.53 -3.99
N ASP A 14 -31.01 -0.16 -3.09
CA ASP A 14 -30.74 -1.58 -2.82
C ASP A 14 -30.83 -2.42 -4.10
N ARG A 15 -31.83 -2.16 -4.95
CA ARG A 15 -31.99 -2.85 -6.24
C ARG A 15 -30.80 -2.66 -7.18
N GLN A 16 -30.20 -1.47 -7.19
CA GLN A 16 -29.00 -1.23 -8.00
C GLN A 16 -27.81 -2.03 -7.47
N LEU A 17 -27.65 -2.11 -6.15
CA LEU A 17 -26.59 -2.89 -5.52
C LEU A 17 -26.76 -4.39 -5.80
N ASP A 18 -28.00 -4.90 -5.71
CA ASP A 18 -28.32 -6.30 -6.00
C ASP A 18 -28.01 -6.64 -7.47
N SER A 19 -28.42 -5.78 -8.40
CA SER A 19 -28.13 -5.96 -9.84
C SER A 19 -26.62 -5.91 -10.13
N MET A 20 -25.89 -5.02 -9.46
CA MET A 20 -24.43 -4.95 -9.60
C MET A 20 -23.78 -6.22 -9.06
N ALA A 21 -24.23 -6.74 -7.93
CA ALA A 21 -23.72 -7.97 -7.32
C ALA A 21 -23.93 -9.18 -8.24
N GLU A 22 -25.12 -9.30 -8.83
CA GLU A 22 -25.48 -10.39 -9.74
C GLU A 22 -24.52 -10.48 -10.95
N GLU A 23 -24.09 -9.34 -11.52
CA GLU A 23 -23.12 -9.32 -12.62
C GLU A 23 -21.76 -9.92 -12.22
N TYR A 24 -21.31 -9.69 -10.98
CA TYR A 24 -20.06 -10.27 -10.48
C TYR A 24 -20.23 -11.78 -10.20
N GLU A 25 -21.33 -12.18 -9.57
CA GLU A 25 -21.61 -13.57 -9.20
C GLU A 25 -21.79 -14.48 -10.42
N GLN A 26 -22.41 -13.97 -11.47
CA GLN A 26 -22.58 -14.69 -12.74
C GLN A 26 -21.37 -14.58 -13.66
N GLY A 27 -20.35 -13.78 -13.30
CA GLY A 27 -19.18 -13.51 -14.13
C GLY A 27 -19.52 -12.78 -15.45
N THR A 28 -20.66 -12.08 -15.50
CA THR A 28 -21.16 -11.38 -16.69
C THR A 28 -20.77 -9.90 -16.71
N TRP A 29 -20.12 -9.40 -15.66
CA TRP A 29 -19.64 -8.02 -15.56
C TRP A 29 -18.66 -7.64 -16.69
N LYS A 30 -18.90 -6.50 -17.36
CA LYS A 30 -18.13 -6.03 -18.53
C LYS A 30 -17.46 -4.66 -18.35
N GLY A 31 -17.06 -4.30 -17.14
CA GLY A 31 -16.36 -3.04 -16.89
C GLY A 31 -14.88 -3.06 -17.28
N ARG A 32 -14.26 -1.86 -17.31
CA ARG A 32 -12.81 -1.74 -17.52
C ARG A 32 -12.08 -2.04 -16.23
N VAL A 33 -11.20 -3.04 -16.27
CA VAL A 33 -10.17 -3.20 -15.24
C VAL A 33 -9.04 -2.21 -15.51
N GLY A 34 -8.50 -1.61 -14.45
CA GLY A 34 -7.24 -0.86 -14.55
C GLY A 34 -6.09 -1.80 -14.92
N ALA A 35 -4.92 -1.22 -15.20
CA ALA A 35 -3.71 -2.03 -15.39
C ALA A 35 -3.46 -2.90 -14.15
N ILE A 36 -3.32 -4.22 -14.34
CA ILE A 36 -2.90 -5.13 -13.28
C ILE A 36 -1.50 -4.68 -12.85
N ARG A 37 -1.39 -4.18 -11.62
CA ARG A 37 -0.09 -3.84 -11.04
C ARG A 37 0.37 -5.06 -10.24
N PRO A 38 1.47 -5.73 -10.64
CA PRO A 38 2.04 -6.76 -9.78
C PRO A 38 2.33 -6.13 -8.41
N GLY A 39 2.04 -6.89 -7.34
CA GLY A 39 2.40 -6.49 -5.99
C GLY A 39 3.91 -6.18 -5.91
N ARG A 40 4.32 -5.39 -4.91
CA ARG A 40 5.73 -5.12 -4.69
C ARG A 40 6.47 -6.46 -4.52
N PRO A 41 7.50 -6.75 -5.33
CA PRO A 41 8.29 -7.97 -5.17
C PRO A 41 8.80 -8.12 -3.74
N ARG A 42 8.88 -9.36 -3.25
CA ARG A 42 9.53 -9.65 -1.97
C ARG A 42 10.98 -9.19 -2.04
N VAL A 43 11.43 -8.49 -0.99
CA VAL A 43 12.81 -7.98 -0.89
C VAL A 43 13.74 -9.04 -0.30
N PHE A 44 13.20 -9.97 0.49
CA PHE A 44 13.92 -11.05 1.16
C PHE A 44 13.12 -12.36 1.07
N ASP A 45 13.82 -13.48 1.19
CA ASP A 45 13.24 -14.83 1.18
C ASP A 45 12.81 -15.32 2.57
N GLU A 46 13.03 -14.50 3.61
CA GLU A 46 12.67 -14.78 5.00
C GLU A 46 11.51 -13.89 5.52
N GLU A 47 11.02 -14.22 6.72
CA GLU A 47 10.02 -13.41 7.42
C GLU A 47 10.62 -12.08 7.89
N LEU A 48 9.85 -11.00 7.78
CA LEU A 48 10.30 -9.65 8.10
C LEU A 48 9.59 -9.10 9.33
N GLU A 49 10.37 -8.61 10.28
CA GLU A 49 9.87 -7.90 11.46
C GLU A 49 9.95 -6.38 11.30
N THR A 50 8.98 -5.66 11.89
CA THR A 50 8.94 -4.19 11.84
C THR A 50 9.52 -3.58 13.10
N ILE A 51 10.61 -2.81 12.94
CA ILE A 51 11.17 -1.97 14.01
C ILE A 51 10.70 -0.52 13.82
N SER A 52 9.97 0.02 14.80
CA SER A 52 9.50 1.42 14.78
C SER A 52 10.04 2.23 15.96
N PHE A 53 10.69 3.35 15.68
CA PHE A 53 11.12 4.32 16.69
C PHE A 53 11.08 5.75 16.14
N ARG A 54 11.01 6.73 17.03
CA ARG A 54 10.97 8.15 16.66
C ARG A 54 12.38 8.73 16.65
N ILE A 55 12.67 9.55 15.64
CA ILE A 55 13.90 10.34 15.54
C ILE A 55 13.57 11.81 15.26
N PRO A 56 14.49 12.76 15.53
CA PRO A 56 14.28 14.15 15.20
C PRO A 56 13.97 14.36 13.72
N LYS A 57 13.08 15.31 13.39
CA LYS A 57 12.73 15.63 12.00
C LYS A 57 13.95 16.04 11.16
N SER A 58 14.96 16.67 11.78
CA SER A 58 16.23 16.99 11.12
C SER A 58 16.95 15.74 10.62
N ARG A 59 16.98 14.67 11.42
CA ARG A 59 17.58 13.38 11.03
C ARG A 59 16.81 12.72 9.89
N VAL A 60 15.48 12.79 9.89
CA VAL A 60 14.67 12.29 8.76
C VAL A 60 15.04 13.02 7.46
N LYS A 61 15.21 14.34 7.51
CA LYS A 61 15.63 15.14 6.35
C LYS A 61 17.03 14.75 5.85
N GLU A 62 17.97 14.50 6.77
CA GLU A 62 19.32 14.04 6.42
C GLU A 62 19.30 12.67 5.77
N ILE A 63 18.51 11.72 6.29
CA ILE A 63 18.32 10.39 5.69
C ILE A 63 17.78 10.52 4.27
N ASP A 64 16.73 11.33 4.07
CA ASP A 64 16.13 11.53 2.74
C ASP A 64 17.11 12.15 1.75
N ARG A 65 17.94 13.10 2.20
CA ARG A 65 18.99 13.70 1.35
C ARG A 65 20.04 12.67 0.94
N ASN A 66 20.59 11.92 1.90
CA ASN A 66 21.61 10.91 1.63
C ASN A 66 21.10 9.79 0.71
N ALA A 67 19.85 9.36 0.91
CA ALA A 67 19.22 8.37 0.05
C ALA A 67 19.10 8.89 -1.40
N ARG A 68 18.62 10.13 -1.59
CA ARG A 68 18.50 10.76 -2.91
C ARG A 68 19.85 10.94 -3.61
N GLU A 69 20.88 11.38 -2.90
CA GLU A 69 22.24 11.56 -3.46
C GLU A 69 22.82 10.24 -3.99
N ARG A 70 22.36 9.10 -3.45
CA ARG A 70 22.77 7.75 -3.87
C ARG A 70 21.80 7.08 -4.84
N GLY A 71 20.71 7.74 -5.22
CA GLY A 71 19.64 7.13 -6.02
C GLY A 71 18.89 6.00 -5.29
N GLU A 72 18.99 5.94 -3.97
CA GLU A 72 18.37 4.93 -3.11
C GLU A 72 17.03 5.44 -2.55
N SER A 73 16.10 4.51 -2.29
CA SER A 73 14.95 4.79 -1.41
C SER A 73 15.39 4.92 0.04
N ARG A 74 14.61 5.63 0.87
CA ARG A 74 14.82 5.69 2.33
C ARG A 74 15.04 4.31 2.96
N SER A 75 14.24 3.33 2.53
CA SER A 75 14.31 1.96 3.07
C SER A 75 15.58 1.23 2.66
N GLN A 76 16.13 1.49 1.46
CA GLN A 76 17.42 0.92 1.03
C GLN A 76 18.57 1.52 1.83
N PHE A 77 18.56 2.85 2.02
CA PHE A 77 19.55 3.52 2.86
C PHE A 77 19.57 2.95 4.29
N LEU A 78 18.39 2.78 4.91
CA LEU A 78 18.28 2.26 6.27
C LEU A 78 18.75 0.80 6.36
N ARG A 79 18.36 -0.06 5.43
CA ARG A 79 18.84 -1.46 5.39
C ARG A 79 20.36 -1.52 5.26
N ARG A 80 20.92 -0.83 4.26
CA ARG A 80 22.38 -0.77 4.07
C ARG A 80 23.12 -0.28 5.32
N THR A 81 22.56 0.71 6.03
CA THR A 81 23.16 1.23 7.26
C THR A 81 23.11 0.20 8.39
N ILE A 82 22.03 -0.58 8.49
CA ILE A 82 21.91 -1.70 9.43
C ILE A 82 22.92 -2.80 9.06
N ASP A 83 22.97 -3.21 7.80
CA ASP A 83 23.88 -4.24 7.29
C ASP A 83 25.35 -3.87 7.51
N GLN A 84 25.69 -2.58 7.46
CA GLN A 84 27.04 -2.09 7.78
C GLN A 84 27.37 -2.13 9.27
N ALA A 85 26.37 -2.06 10.14
CA ALA A 85 26.54 -2.03 11.59
C ALA A 85 26.48 -3.42 12.22
N LEU A 86 25.88 -4.39 11.54
CA LEU A 86 25.78 -5.78 11.97
C LEU A 86 26.88 -6.63 11.33
N PRO A 87 27.46 -7.60 12.06
CA PRO A 87 28.40 -8.55 11.46
C PRO A 87 27.69 -9.45 10.43
N ALA A 88 28.47 -9.92 9.45
CA ALA A 88 28.03 -10.87 8.43
C ALA A 88 27.75 -12.27 9.00
#